data_AF-A0A953EJD3-F1
#
_entry.id   AF-A0A953EJD3-F1
#
_cell.length_a   1.000
_cell.length_b   1.000
_cell.length_c   1.000
_cell.angle_alpha   90.00
_cell.angle_beta   90.00
_cell.angle_gamma   90.00
#
_symmetry.space_group_name_H-M   'P 1'
#
loop_
_entity.id
_entity.type
_entity.pdbx_description
1 polymer ?
#
loop_
_entity_poly.entity_id
_entity_poly.type
_entity_poly.pdbx_seq_one_letter_code
_entity_poly.pdbx_strand_id
1 'polypeptide(L)'
;MFCPKCGGADQTPETYCRRCGIFLPDLNNPKKKPTTPIQNLNVNAVLSALTVVASATLAVLLYAILGFRDDTHPLIYITAAFLIAITAWNIQTFWRTMLLRRQLKRPTPEDQGFEQAQVSQSVPAVELPPANFEDMAPPSVVDATTRHLETGKILTKSKQ
;
A
#
# COMPACT_ATOMS: atom_id res chain seq x y z
N MET A 1 1.59 17.49 -10.41
CA MET A 1 0.23 17.43 -11.01
C MET A 1 -0.82 17.78 -9.96
N PHE A 2 -2.06 18.06 -10.37
CA PHE A 2 -3.14 18.49 -9.47
C PHE A 2 -4.07 17.31 -9.09
N CYS A 3 -4.62 17.27 -7.86
CA CYS A 3 -5.71 16.31 -7.49
C CYS A 3 -7.00 16.71 -8.22
N PRO A 4 -7.61 15.83 -9.05
CA PRO A 4 -8.86 16.15 -9.75
C PRO A 4 -10.05 16.38 -8.81
N LYS A 5 -9.99 15.89 -7.57
CA LYS A 5 -11.06 16.05 -6.57
C LYS A 5 -10.94 17.32 -5.71
N CYS A 6 -9.72 17.77 -5.39
CA CYS A 6 -9.51 18.91 -4.46
C CYS A 6 -8.62 20.04 -4.98
N GLY A 7 -8.12 19.95 -6.22
CA GLY A 7 -7.26 20.96 -6.82
C GLY A 7 -5.88 21.13 -6.17
N GLY A 8 -5.48 20.23 -5.25
CA GLY A 8 -4.19 20.33 -4.57
C GLY A 8 -3.02 20.25 -5.56
N ALA A 9 -2.12 21.24 -5.53
CA ALA A 9 -0.94 21.33 -6.38
C ALA A 9 0.22 20.43 -5.88
N ASP A 10 1.29 20.35 -6.68
CA ASP A 10 2.56 19.68 -6.35
C ASP A 10 2.46 18.21 -5.90
N GLN A 11 1.52 17.44 -6.47
CA GLN A 11 1.44 16.00 -6.23
C GLN A 11 2.29 15.21 -7.25
N THR A 12 2.89 14.12 -6.79
CA THR A 12 3.69 13.17 -7.59
C THR A 12 2.80 12.05 -8.18
N PRO A 13 3.03 11.61 -9.43
CA PRO A 13 2.31 10.49 -10.03
C PRO A 13 2.45 9.22 -9.20
N GLU A 14 1.43 8.35 -9.24
CA GLU A 14 1.37 7.08 -8.51
C GLU A 14 1.38 7.20 -6.97
N THR A 15 0.97 8.36 -6.44
CA THR A 15 0.87 8.59 -5.00
C THR A 15 -0.54 8.99 -4.58
N TYR A 16 -0.81 8.91 -3.29
CA TYR A 16 -2.07 9.40 -2.71
C TYR A 16 -2.00 10.91 -2.50
N CYS A 17 -3.11 11.61 -2.75
CA CYS A 17 -3.17 13.03 -2.45
C CYS A 17 -3.14 13.27 -0.95
N ARG A 18 -2.30 14.23 -0.53
CA ARG A 18 -2.18 14.64 0.87
C ARG A 18 -3.42 15.32 1.46
N ARG A 19 -4.30 15.89 0.62
CA ARG A 19 -5.57 16.52 1.04
C ARG A 19 -6.76 15.57 0.91
N CYS A 20 -6.96 15.05 -0.30
CA CYS A 20 -8.18 14.32 -0.67
C CYS A 20 -8.07 12.80 -0.43
N GLY A 21 -6.89 12.26 -0.12
CA GLY A 21 -6.67 10.82 0.13
C GLY A 21 -6.84 9.91 -1.09
N ILE A 22 -7.23 10.43 -2.24
CA ILE A 22 -7.43 9.62 -3.46
C ILE A 22 -6.09 9.21 -4.06
N PHE A 23 -6.06 8.06 -4.75
CA PHE A 23 -4.90 7.64 -5.53
C PHE A 23 -4.84 8.40 -6.86
N LEU A 24 -3.68 8.96 -7.21
CA LEU A 24 -3.51 9.74 -8.43
C LEU A 24 -2.78 8.90 -9.49
N PRO A 25 -3.46 8.51 -10.59
CA PRO A 25 -2.83 7.80 -11.70
C PRO A 25 -1.86 8.72 -12.45
N ASP A 26 -0.84 8.14 -13.09
CA ASP A 26 0.05 8.90 -13.98
C ASP A 26 -0.70 9.34 -15.24
N LEU A 27 -1.05 10.62 -15.31
CA LEU A 27 -1.75 11.22 -16.45
C LEU A 27 -0.84 11.38 -17.68
N ASN A 28 0.48 11.34 -17.52
CA ASN A 28 1.43 11.51 -18.63
C ASN A 28 1.56 10.24 -19.48
N ASN A 29 1.20 9.06 -18.93
CA ASN A 29 1.29 7.77 -19.60
C ASN A 29 -0.02 6.98 -19.52
N PRO A 30 -1.11 7.43 -20.19
CA PRO A 30 -2.43 6.81 -20.08
C PRO A 30 -2.49 5.35 -20.60
N LYS A 31 -1.46 4.89 -21.33
CA LYS A 31 -1.37 3.52 -21.84
C LYS A 31 -0.99 2.50 -20.76
N LYS A 32 -0.39 2.93 -19.64
CA LYS A 32 -0.11 2.04 -18.51
C LYS A 32 -1.35 1.98 -17.65
N LYS A 33 -1.93 0.77 -17.49
CA LYS A 33 -3.01 0.57 -16.52
C LYS A 33 -2.53 1.11 -15.17
N PRO A 34 -3.32 1.95 -14.48
CA PRO A 34 -2.91 2.53 -13.21
C PRO A 34 -2.65 1.38 -12.24
N THR A 35 -1.38 1.17 -11.90
CA THR A 35 -1.00 0.06 -11.04
C THR A 35 -1.28 0.52 -9.63
N THR A 36 -2.48 0.22 -9.14
CA THR A 36 -2.82 0.59 -7.76
C THR A 36 -1.88 -0.14 -6.81
N PRO A 37 -1.49 0.48 -5.68
CA PRO A 37 -0.65 -0.17 -4.68
C PRO A 37 -1.27 -1.50 -4.21
N ILE A 38 -2.59 -1.62 -4.24
CA ILE A 38 -3.33 -2.86 -3.97
C ILE A 38 -2.95 -3.97 -4.96
N GLN A 39 -2.81 -3.66 -6.25
CA GLN A 39 -2.41 -4.63 -7.26
C GLN A 39 -0.98 -5.13 -7.03
N ASN A 40 -0.06 -4.25 -6.66
CA ASN A 40 1.31 -4.64 -6.30
C ASN A 40 1.35 -5.55 -5.06
N LEU A 41 0.52 -5.25 -4.05
CA LEU A 41 0.36 -6.12 -2.88
C LEU A 41 -0.28 -7.48 -3.23
N ASN A 42 -1.08 -7.55 -4.29
CA ASN A 42 -1.65 -8.81 -4.80
C ASN A 42 -0.60 -9.67 -5.48
N VAL A 43 0.15 -9.10 -6.42
CA VAL A 43 1.22 -9.81 -7.12
C VAL A 43 2.28 -10.30 -6.15
N ASN A 44 2.73 -9.47 -5.21
CA ASN A 44 3.75 -9.86 -4.23
C ASN A 44 3.25 -10.99 -3.30
N ALA A 45 1.99 -10.94 -2.86
CA ALA A 45 1.42 -12.00 -2.02
C ALA A 45 1.31 -13.33 -2.77
N VAL A 46 0.93 -13.32 -4.04
CA VAL A 46 0.85 -14.52 -4.88
C VAL A 46 2.25 -15.10 -5.10
N LEU A 47 3.23 -14.24 -5.39
CA LEU A 47 4.61 -14.67 -5.56
C LEU A 47 5.16 -15.32 -4.28
N SER A 48 5.00 -14.66 -3.12
CA SER A 48 5.40 -15.23 -1.83
C SER A 48 4.68 -16.55 -1.54
N ALA A 49 3.39 -16.68 -1.85
CA ALA A 49 2.65 -17.92 -1.64
C ALA A 49 3.20 -19.08 -2.50
N LEU A 50 3.47 -18.83 -3.78
CA LEU A 50 4.07 -19.82 -4.67
C LEU A 50 5.47 -20.23 -4.20
N THR A 51 6.28 -19.27 -3.74
CA THR A 51 7.61 -19.55 -3.19
C THR A 51 7.53 -20.40 -1.93
N VAL A 52 6.58 -20.15 -1.02
CA VAL A 52 6.36 -20.98 0.17
C VAL A 52 5.97 -22.40 -0.23
N VAL A 53 5.04 -22.56 -1.18
CA VAL A 53 4.63 -23.91 -1.63
C VAL A 53 5.81 -24.65 -2.24
N ALA A 54 6.55 -24.03 -3.17
CA ALA A 54 7.68 -24.67 -3.84
C ALA A 54 8.84 -25.01 -2.89
N SER A 55 9.18 -24.10 -1.97
CA SER A 55 10.27 -24.33 -1.01
C SER A 55 9.89 -25.36 0.06
N ALA A 56 8.65 -25.33 0.55
CA ALA A 56 8.16 -26.32 1.51
C ALA A 56 8.08 -27.72 0.91
N THR A 57 7.56 -27.88 -0.32
CA THR A 57 7.50 -29.19 -0.97
C THR A 57 8.90 -29.75 -1.22
N LEU A 58 9.84 -28.91 -1.65
CA LEU A 58 11.23 -29.32 -1.87
C LEU A 58 11.91 -29.72 -0.55
N ALA A 59 11.73 -28.94 0.52
CA ALA A 59 12.26 -29.26 1.84
C ALA A 59 11.70 -30.59 2.38
N VAL A 60 10.38 -30.81 2.23
CA VAL A 60 9.73 -32.06 2.63
C VAL A 60 10.25 -33.25 1.81
N LEU A 61 10.40 -33.10 0.50
CA LEU A 61 10.96 -34.15 -0.35
C LEU A 61 12.39 -34.52 0.05
N LEU A 62 13.24 -33.52 0.28
CA LEU A 62 14.62 -33.76 0.75
C LEU A 62 14.64 -34.50 2.08
N TYR A 63 13.78 -34.09 3.03
CA TYR A 63 13.73 -34.71 4.35
C TYR A 63 13.12 -36.13 4.31
N ALA A 64 12.09 -36.35 3.48
CA ALA A 64 11.42 -37.64 3.37
C ALA A 64 12.26 -38.70 2.65
N ILE A 65 13.05 -38.29 1.64
CA ILE A 65 13.82 -39.22 0.80
C ILE A 65 15.25 -39.40 1.32
N LEU A 66 15.90 -38.33 1.78
CA LEU A 66 17.32 -38.34 2.19
C LEU A 66 17.53 -38.09 3.69
N GLY A 67 16.48 -37.75 4.45
CA GLY A 67 16.61 -37.55 5.88
C GLY A 67 16.94 -38.87 6.59
N PHE A 68 17.83 -38.79 7.58
CA PHE A 68 18.20 -39.91 8.49
C PHE A 68 18.97 -41.07 7.85
N ARG A 69 19.60 -40.87 6.70
CA ARG A 69 20.48 -41.88 6.10
C ARG A 69 21.95 -41.54 6.39
N ASP A 70 22.71 -42.53 6.83
CA ASP A 70 24.08 -42.33 7.32
C ASP A 70 25.06 -41.85 6.24
N ASP A 71 24.81 -42.17 4.96
CA ASP A 71 25.64 -41.75 3.82
C ASP A 71 25.25 -40.38 3.21
N THR A 72 24.42 -39.60 3.90
CA THR A 72 23.89 -38.35 3.34
C THR A 72 24.92 -37.22 3.41
N HIS A 73 25.27 -36.65 2.26
CA HIS A 73 26.22 -35.55 2.19
C HIS A 73 25.73 -34.34 3.00
N PRO A 74 26.57 -33.71 3.85
CA PRO A 74 26.17 -32.64 4.77
C PRO A 74 25.54 -31.42 4.09
N LEU A 75 25.87 -31.19 2.81
CA LEU A 75 25.27 -30.16 1.98
C LEU A 75 23.74 -30.25 1.91
N ILE A 76 23.15 -31.44 2.00
CA ILE A 76 21.70 -31.63 1.94
C ILE A 76 21.00 -31.05 3.17
N TYR A 77 21.62 -31.16 4.35
CA TYR A 77 21.09 -30.55 5.57
C TYR A 77 21.19 -29.01 5.50
N ILE A 78 22.27 -28.49 4.93
CA ILE A 78 22.46 -27.05 4.72
C ILE A 78 21.39 -26.51 3.76
N THR A 79 21.17 -27.17 2.62
CA THR A 79 20.14 -26.75 1.65
C THR A 79 18.75 -26.84 2.24
N ALA A 80 18.43 -27.90 2.99
CA ALA A 80 17.16 -28.02 3.69
C ALA A 80 16.95 -26.88 4.71
N ALA A 81 17.98 -26.53 5.48
CA ALA A 81 17.92 -25.41 6.41
C ALA A 81 17.68 -24.06 5.69
N PHE A 82 18.33 -23.82 4.56
CA PHE A 82 18.09 -22.62 3.74
C PHE A 82 16.65 -22.57 3.19
N LEU A 83 16.12 -23.69 2.72
CA LEU A 83 14.73 -23.77 2.24
C LEU A 83 13.74 -23.45 3.36
N ILE A 84 13.97 -23.97 4.56
CA ILE A 84 13.15 -23.64 5.74
C ILE A 84 13.24 -22.15 6.08
N ALA A 85 14.44 -21.57 6.07
CA ALA A 85 14.62 -20.14 6.34
C ALA A 85 13.91 -19.24 5.31
N ILE A 86 14.00 -19.59 4.02
CA ILE A 86 13.28 -18.90 2.93
C ILE A 86 11.77 -19.03 3.13
N THR A 87 11.29 -20.21 3.50
CA THR A 87 9.87 -20.46 3.79
C THR A 87 9.39 -19.54 4.93
N ALA A 88 10.12 -19.52 6.05
CA ALA A 88 9.78 -18.68 7.21
C ALA A 88 9.76 -17.19 6.87
N TRP A 89 10.74 -16.71 6.09
CA TRP A 89 10.79 -15.32 5.62
C TRP A 89 9.59 -14.94 4.76
N ASN A 90 9.20 -15.80 3.82
CA ASN A 90 8.05 -15.56 2.95
C ASN A 90 6.73 -15.64 3.72
N ILE A 91 6.61 -16.53 4.72
CA ILE A 91 5.45 -16.58 5.62
C ILE A 91 5.33 -15.25 6.39
N GLN A 92 6.43 -14.73 6.93
CA GLN A 92 6.42 -13.44 7.64
C GLN A 92 5.99 -12.29 6.72
N THR A 93 6.50 -12.27 5.48
CA THR A 93 6.15 -11.26 4.47
C THR A 93 4.68 -11.35 4.07
N PHE A 94 4.18 -12.57 3.88
CA PHE A 94 2.77 -12.83 3.59
C PHE A 94 1.87 -12.37 4.74
N TRP A 95 2.25 -12.67 5.99
CA TRP A 95 1.50 -12.23 7.17
C TRP A 95 1.43 -10.71 7.27
N ARG A 96 2.56 -10.00 7.12
CA ARG A 96 2.59 -8.53 7.09
C ARG A 96 1.70 -7.96 6.00
N THR A 97 1.73 -8.57 4.81
CA THR A 97 0.88 -8.19 3.67
C THR A 97 -0.60 -8.42 3.98
N MET A 98 -0.95 -9.54 4.64
CA MET A 98 -2.31 -9.83 5.07
C MET A 98 -2.81 -8.83 6.12
N LEU A 99 -1.97 -8.44 7.07
CA LEU A 99 -2.30 -7.44 8.08
C LEU A 99 -2.56 -6.07 7.44
N LEU A 100 -1.70 -5.64 6.51
CA LEU A 100 -1.91 -4.41 5.73
C LEU A 100 -3.23 -4.44 4.96
N ARG A 101 -3.56 -5.56 4.32
CA ARG A 101 -4.85 -5.74 3.65
C ARG A 101 -6.03 -5.68 4.59
N ARG A 102 -5.92 -6.22 5.81
CA ARG A 102 -6.99 -6.14 6.81
C ARG A 102 -7.23 -4.69 7.24
N GLN A 103 -6.17 -3.89 7.39
CA GLN A 103 -6.29 -2.47 7.69
C GLN A 103 -6.90 -1.69 6.52
N LEU A 104 -6.50 -2.00 5.28
CA LEU A 104 -7.06 -1.37 4.07
C LEU A 104 -8.51 -1.75 3.81
N LYS A 105 -8.91 -2.99 4.12
CA LYS A 105 -10.28 -3.47 3.97
C LYS A 105 -11.21 -3.00 5.08
N ARG A 106 -10.69 -2.43 6.18
CA ARG A 106 -11.53 -1.85 7.23
C ARG A 106 -12.15 -0.59 6.61
N PRO A 107 -13.42 -0.64 6.18
CA PRO A 107 -14.01 0.50 5.50
C PRO A 107 -14.12 1.58 6.55
N THR A 108 -13.52 2.74 6.28
CA THR A 108 -14.07 3.97 6.82
C THR A 108 -15.54 3.98 6.39
N PRO A 109 -16.53 4.08 7.29
CA PRO A 109 -17.95 3.95 6.95
C PRO A 109 -18.49 5.00 5.94
N GLU A 110 -17.64 5.86 5.40
CA GLU A 110 -18.01 6.92 4.46
C GLU A 110 -17.89 6.53 2.98
N ASP A 111 -17.19 5.44 2.62
CA ASP A 111 -17.01 5.04 1.21
C ASP A 111 -18.13 4.16 0.63
N GLN A 112 -19.08 3.69 1.46
CA GLN A 112 -20.26 2.97 0.96
C GLN A 112 -21.35 3.88 0.35
N GLY A 113 -21.21 5.21 0.48
CA GLY A 113 -22.17 6.16 -0.10
C GLY A 113 -21.95 6.46 -1.59
N PHE A 114 -20.78 6.15 -2.15
CA PHE A 114 -20.41 6.64 -3.50
C PHE A 114 -20.33 5.55 -4.58
N GLU A 115 -20.09 4.28 -4.26
CA GLU A 115 -19.96 3.23 -5.29
C GLU A 115 -21.28 2.56 -5.71
N GLN A 116 -22.37 2.71 -4.95
CA GLN A 116 -23.64 2.05 -5.24
C GLN A 116 -24.65 2.92 -6.02
N ALA A 117 -24.33 4.20 -6.25
CA ALA A 117 -25.20 5.13 -6.99
C ALA A 117 -24.83 5.31 -8.47
N GLN A 118 -23.68 4.80 -8.96
CA GLN A 118 -23.21 5.12 -10.32
C GLN A 118 -23.54 4.09 -11.42
N VAL A 119 -24.26 3.00 -11.13
CA VAL A 119 -24.60 1.96 -12.13
C VAL A 119 -26.02 2.10 -12.71
N SER A 120 -26.75 3.18 -12.43
CA SER A 120 -28.06 3.40 -13.06
C SER A 120 -28.37 4.88 -13.26
N GLN A 121 -28.01 5.37 -14.46
CA GLN A 121 -28.79 6.27 -15.33
C GLN A 121 -27.87 7.17 -16.15
N SER A 122 -27.72 6.82 -17.43
CA SER A 122 -27.28 7.76 -18.47
C SER A 122 -28.40 8.77 -18.73
N VAL A 123 -28.23 10.01 -18.28
CA VAL A 123 -29.04 11.18 -18.68
C VAL A 123 -28.06 12.20 -19.28
N PRO A 124 -28.37 12.82 -20.44
CA PRO A 124 -27.40 13.63 -21.18
C PRO A 124 -27.06 14.92 -20.44
N ALA A 125 -25.87 15.45 -20.76
CA ALA A 125 -25.23 16.62 -20.15
C ALA A 125 -26.18 17.82 -19.99
N VAL A 126 -26.41 18.20 -18.74
CA VAL A 126 -26.90 19.52 -18.33
C VAL A 126 -25.72 20.23 -17.67
N GLU A 127 -25.41 21.43 -18.16
CA GLU A 127 -24.37 22.31 -17.62
C GLU A 127 -24.58 22.56 -16.12
N LEU A 128 -23.50 22.44 -15.33
CA LEU A 128 -23.52 22.71 -13.89
C LEU A 128 -23.73 24.23 -13.65
N PRO A 129 -24.62 24.63 -12.74
CA PRO A 129 -24.77 26.04 -12.37
C PRO A 129 -23.51 26.58 -11.68
N PRO A 130 -23.24 27.90 -11.79
CA PRO A 130 -22.06 28.52 -11.18
C PRO A 130 -22.07 28.38 -9.66
N ALA A 131 -20.88 28.23 -9.07
CA ALA A 131 -20.70 28.00 -7.64
C ALA A 131 -21.37 29.10 -6.80
N ASN A 132 -22.28 28.68 -5.92
CA ASN A 132 -22.92 29.57 -4.94
C ASN A 132 -22.07 29.57 -3.66
N PHE A 133 -21.61 30.76 -3.24
CA PHE A 133 -20.70 30.94 -2.10
C PHE A 133 -21.41 31.41 -0.82
N GLU A 134 -22.74 31.51 -0.83
CA GLU A 134 -23.50 32.02 0.31
C GLU A 134 -23.44 31.14 1.56
N ASP A 135 -23.05 29.86 1.43
CA ASP A 135 -23.01 28.88 2.54
C ASP A 135 -21.59 28.33 2.78
N MET A 136 -20.57 29.15 2.53
CA MET A 136 -19.18 28.73 2.72
C MET A 136 -18.81 28.73 4.21
N ALA A 137 -18.92 27.57 4.86
CA ALA A 137 -18.40 27.38 6.21
C ALA A 137 -16.86 27.58 6.22
N PRO A 138 -16.31 28.44 7.07
CA PRO A 138 -14.87 28.66 7.13
C PRO A 138 -14.17 27.36 7.58
N PRO A 139 -12.96 27.07 7.06
CA PRO A 139 -12.21 25.90 7.49
C PRO A 139 -11.84 26.04 8.97
N SER A 140 -12.59 25.37 9.85
CA SER A 140 -12.30 25.24 11.28
C SER A 140 -11.21 24.17 11.49
N VAL A 141 -10.06 24.38 10.88
CA VAL A 141 -8.85 23.64 11.26
C VAL A 141 -8.31 24.31 12.51
N VAL A 142 -8.66 23.76 13.67
CA VAL A 142 -8.06 24.15 14.94
C VAL A 142 -6.60 23.71 14.95
N ASP A 143 -5.70 24.65 15.20
CA ASP A 143 -4.23 24.56 15.32
C ASP A 143 -3.70 23.59 16.41
N ALA A 144 -4.46 22.58 16.81
CA ALA A 144 -4.16 21.76 17.99
C ALA A 144 -3.09 20.68 17.76
N THR A 145 -2.64 20.41 16.54
CA THR A 145 -1.68 19.32 16.24
C THR A 145 -0.25 19.77 15.95
N THR A 146 0.06 21.07 15.93
CA THR A 146 1.42 21.59 15.66
C THR A 146 2.25 21.90 16.92
N ARG A 147 1.75 21.64 18.13
CA ARG A 147 2.42 22.04 19.39
C ARG A 147 3.60 21.15 19.83
N HIS A 148 3.93 20.07 19.11
CA HIS A 148 5.02 19.14 19.49
C HIS A 148 6.16 19.05 18.46
N LEU A 149 6.47 20.13 17.76
CA LEU A 149 7.80 20.31 17.16
C LEU A 149 8.70 20.94 18.23
N GLU A 150 9.45 20.08 18.93
CA GLU A 150 10.45 20.48 19.90
C GLU A 150 11.37 21.56 19.31
N THR A 151 11.47 22.67 20.05
CA THR A 151 12.50 23.69 19.86
C THR A 151 13.85 23.08 20.24
N GLY A 152 14.39 22.26 19.35
CA GLY A 152 15.77 21.82 19.36
C GLY A 152 16.65 23.04 19.18
N LYS A 153 17.15 23.57 20.30
CA LYS A 153 18.08 24.70 20.41
C LYS A 153 19.19 24.59 19.35
N ILE A 154 19.08 25.36 18.27
CA ILE A 154 20.23 25.67 17.43
C ILE A 154 21.06 26.70 18.21
N LEU A 155 22.01 26.21 18.99
CA LEU A 155 23.10 26.99 19.57
C LEU A 155 23.98 27.52 18.42
N THR A 156 23.63 28.67 17.85
CA THR A 156 24.61 29.46 17.08
C THR A 156 25.45 30.27 18.06
N LYS A 157 26.65 29.73 18.31
CA LYS A 157 27.72 30.36 19.07
C LYS A 157 28.18 31.62 18.32
N SER A 158 27.88 32.80 18.87
CA SER A 158 28.49 34.06 18.46
C SER A 158 29.99 34.03 18.72
N LYS A 159 30.78 34.25 17.66
CA LYS A 159 32.19 34.63 17.75
C LYS A 159 32.57 35.32 16.45
N GLN A 160 32.53 36.65 16.42
CA GLN A 160 33.71 37.54 16.43
C GLN A 160 33.27 38.99 16.19
#